data_AF-A0A2G2DMH6-F1
#
_entry.id   AF-A0A2G2DMH6-F1
#
_cell.length_a   1.000
_cell.length_b   1.000
_cell.length_c   1.000
_cell.angle_alpha   90.00
_cell.angle_beta   90.00
_cell.angle_gamma   90.00
#
_symmetry.space_group_name_H-M   'P 1'
#
loop_
_entity.id
_entity.type
_entity.pdbx_description
1 polymer ?
#
loop_
_entity_poly.entity_id
_entity_poly.type
_entity_poly.pdbx_seq_one_letter_code
_entity_poly.pdbx_strand_id
1 'polypeptide(L)'
;MNRQELERAQSHSVYNRAELERSRRCGCFHCESVFTASAVLHWTDKSRAQGEWTALCPSCGIDAVIGDAAGFGMSPVFLREMKDRWFGSGQA
;
A
#
# COMPACT_ATOMS: atom_id res chain seq x y z
N MET A 1 -2.97 13.45 9.98
CA MET A 1 -3.86 12.29 10.26
C MET A 1 -3.77 11.96 11.75
N ASN A 2 -4.78 11.34 12.34
CA ASN A 2 -4.59 10.76 13.67
C ASN A 2 -3.84 9.41 13.58
N ARG A 3 -3.19 8.98 14.67
CA ARG A 3 -2.37 7.76 14.70
C ARG A 3 -3.16 6.49 14.36
N GLN A 4 -4.42 6.41 14.79
CA GLN A 4 -5.27 5.24 14.57
C GLN A 4 -5.63 5.08 13.09
N GLU A 5 -5.83 6.17 12.34
CA GLU A 5 -6.08 6.14 10.90
C GLU A 5 -4.89 5.55 10.14
N LEU A 6 -3.67 5.96 10.50
CA LEU A 6 -2.46 5.41 9.90
C LEU A 6 -2.33 3.91 10.19
N GLU A 7 -2.55 3.50 11.44
CA GLU A 7 -2.48 2.08 11.84
C GLU A 7 -3.52 1.23 11.10
N ARG A 8 -4.75 1.74 10.95
CA ARG A 8 -5.78 1.10 10.12
C ARG A 8 -5.29 0.97 8.69
N ALA A 9 -4.78 2.04 8.09
CA ALA A 9 -4.31 2.00 6.72
C ALA A 9 -3.17 0.99 6.51
N GLN A 10 -2.24 0.88 7.46
CA GLN A 10 -1.17 -0.10 7.35
C GLN A 10 -1.68 -1.54 7.42
N SER A 11 -2.73 -1.83 8.18
CA SER A 11 -3.34 -3.18 8.15
C SER A 11 -3.91 -3.56 6.77
N HIS A 12 -4.24 -2.57 5.93
CA HIS A 12 -4.68 -2.77 4.53
C HIS A 12 -3.50 -2.92 3.55
N SER A 13 -2.25 -2.91 4.01
CA SER A 13 -1.07 -3.13 3.15
C SER A 13 -0.60 -4.59 3.10
N VAL A 14 -1.24 -5.49 3.84
CA VAL A 14 -0.84 -6.90 3.98
C VAL A 14 -2.04 -7.78 3.65
N TYR A 15 -1.79 -8.88 2.92
CA TYR A 15 -2.82 -9.84 2.47
C TYR A 15 -3.99 -9.18 1.74
N ASN A 16 -3.68 -8.16 0.94
CA ASN A 16 -4.63 -7.17 0.46
C ASN A 16 -5.05 -7.33 -1.00
N ARG A 17 -4.74 -8.46 -1.64
CA ARG A 17 -5.06 -8.69 -3.07
C ARG A 17 -6.54 -8.48 -3.39
N ALA A 18 -7.44 -9.11 -2.64
CA ALA A 18 -8.88 -9.00 -2.92
C ALA A 18 -9.42 -7.56 -2.81
N GLU A 19 -8.79 -6.73 -1.97
CA GLU A 19 -9.12 -5.32 -1.84
C GLU A 19 -8.53 -4.48 -2.98
N LEU A 20 -7.25 -4.71 -3.31
CA LEU A 20 -6.56 -4.04 -4.41
C LEU A 20 -7.20 -4.31 -5.77
N GLU A 21 -7.75 -5.51 -5.98
CA GLU A 21 -8.49 -5.86 -7.19
C GLU A 21 -9.80 -5.05 -7.34
N ARG A 22 -10.32 -4.48 -6.24
CA ARG A 22 -11.48 -3.57 -6.25
C ARG A 22 -11.07 -2.10 -6.33
N SER A 23 -9.76 -1.83 -6.23
CA SER A 23 -9.20 -0.49 -6.29
C SER A 23 -9.03 0.03 -7.71
N ARG A 24 -9.10 1.35 -7.86
CA ARG A 24 -8.71 2.03 -9.10
C ARG A 24 -7.27 2.50 -9.02
N ARG A 25 -6.88 3.05 -7.86
CA ARG A 25 -5.54 3.57 -7.60
C ARG A 25 -4.96 2.95 -6.35
N CYS A 26 -3.64 2.82 -6.38
CA CYS A 26 -2.84 2.34 -5.27
C CYS A 26 -1.72 3.34 -4.98
N GLY A 27 -1.27 3.35 -3.74
CA GLY A 27 -0.13 4.16 -3.30
C GLY A 27 0.86 3.29 -2.54
N CYS A 28 2.14 3.50 -2.81
CA CYS A 28 3.21 2.91 -2.03
C CYS A 28 3.69 3.91 -0.96
N PHE A 29 3.57 3.60 0.32
CA PHE A 29 4.03 4.51 1.38
C PHE A 29 5.52 4.40 1.69
N HIS A 30 6.28 3.57 0.97
CA HIS A 30 7.75 3.56 1.05
C HIS A 30 8.37 4.59 0.11
N CYS A 31 8.02 4.53 -1.19
CA CYS A 31 8.56 5.42 -2.23
C CYS A 31 7.59 6.54 -2.64
N GLU A 32 6.42 6.61 -2.01
CA GLU A 32 5.39 7.64 -2.21
C GLU A 32 4.79 7.70 -3.63
N SER A 33 5.04 6.68 -4.46
CA SER A 33 4.48 6.59 -5.80
C SER A 33 2.99 6.22 -5.76
N VAL A 34 2.19 6.86 -6.62
CA VAL A 34 0.78 6.54 -6.88
C VAL A 34 0.66 5.97 -8.30
N PHE A 35 -0.06 4.86 -8.44
CA PHE A 35 -0.22 4.15 -9.72
C PHE A 35 -1.61 3.50 -9.83
N THR A 36 -1.97 3.02 -11.01
CA THR A 36 -3.21 2.26 -11.21
C THR A 36 -3.11 0.88 -10.56
N ALA A 37 -4.20 0.36 -10.03
CA ALA A 37 -4.19 -0.97 -9.42
C ALA A 37 -3.72 -2.07 -10.38
N SER A 38 -4.01 -1.91 -11.68
CA SER A 38 -3.53 -2.81 -12.74
C SER A 38 -2.01 -2.83 -12.93
N ALA A 39 -1.27 -1.86 -12.40
CA ALA A 39 0.19 -1.85 -12.45
C ALA A 39 0.82 -2.84 -11.44
N VAL A 40 0.05 -3.38 -10.49
CA VAL A 40 0.54 -4.38 -9.53
C VAL A 40 0.61 -5.76 -10.20
N LEU A 41 1.80 -6.10 -10.69
CA LEU A 41 2.06 -7.39 -11.35
C LEU A 41 2.67 -8.43 -10.42
N HIS A 42 3.33 -7.99 -9.34
CA HIS A 42 4.08 -8.85 -8.43
C HIS A 42 3.44 -8.91 -7.04
N TRP A 43 3.46 -10.11 -6.47
CA TRP A 43 2.77 -10.47 -5.24
C TRP A 43 3.63 -11.42 -4.42
N THR A 44 3.63 -11.25 -3.10
CA THR A 44 4.25 -12.17 -2.12
C THR A 44 3.18 -12.94 -1.34
N ASP A 45 3.57 -13.75 -0.35
CA ASP A 45 2.68 -14.62 0.44
C ASP A 45 1.96 -15.70 -0.37
N LYS A 46 2.65 -16.24 -1.38
CA LYS A 46 2.10 -17.26 -2.30
C LYS A 46 1.76 -18.61 -1.65
N SER A 47 2.12 -18.81 -0.37
CA SER A 47 1.67 -19.95 0.43
C SER A 47 0.22 -19.81 0.90
N ARG A 48 -0.37 -18.62 0.83
CA ARG A 48 -1.78 -18.33 1.18
C ARG A 48 -2.71 -18.45 -0.03
N ALA A 49 -4.02 -18.39 0.22
CA ALA A 49 -5.02 -18.28 -0.83
C ALA A 49 -4.76 -17.04 -1.69
N GLN A 50 -5.04 -17.12 -2.99
CA GLN A 50 -4.68 -16.05 -3.94
C GLN A 50 -5.21 -14.67 -3.51
N GLY A 51 -6.46 -14.59 -3.05
CA GLY A 51 -7.08 -13.35 -2.59
C GLY A 51 -6.42 -12.71 -1.35
N GLU A 52 -5.52 -13.44 -0.68
CA GLU A 52 -4.80 -13.02 0.53
C GLU A 52 -3.31 -12.77 0.26
N TRP A 53 -2.90 -12.59 -0.99
CA TRP A 53 -1.52 -12.22 -1.31
C TRP A 53 -1.26 -10.75 -1.03
N THR A 54 -0.01 -10.42 -0.72
CA THR A 54 0.41 -9.04 -0.49
C THR A 54 1.05 -8.46 -1.75
N ALA A 55 0.62 -7.25 -2.14
CA ALA A 55 1.15 -6.56 -3.31
C ALA A 55 2.57 -6.07 -3.13
N LEU A 56 3.39 -6.19 -4.17
CA LEU A 56 4.69 -5.54 -4.25
C LEU A 56 4.59 -4.30 -5.13
N CYS A 57 5.18 -3.19 -4.66
CA CYS A 57 5.19 -1.94 -5.40
C CYS A 57 5.90 -2.12 -6.76
N PRO A 58 5.29 -1.72 -7.89
CA PRO A 58 5.93 -1.81 -9.20
C PRO A 58 7.15 -0.90 -9.35
N SER A 59 7.24 0.17 -8.55
CA SER A 59 8.33 1.15 -8.60
C SER A 59 9.55 0.72 -7.78
N CYS A 60 9.35 0.13 -6.60
CA CYS A 60 10.44 -0.14 -5.65
C CYS A 60 10.47 -1.56 -5.07
N GLY A 61 9.48 -2.40 -5.39
CA GLY A 61 9.43 -3.80 -4.94
C GLY A 61 9.02 -4.03 -3.50
N ILE A 62 8.81 -2.98 -2.69
CA ILE A 62 8.41 -3.10 -1.29
C ILE A 62 6.91 -3.37 -1.15
N ASP A 63 6.55 -4.22 -0.18
CA ASP A 63 5.21 -4.63 0.25
C ASP A 63 4.49 -3.55 1.09
N ALA A 64 4.61 -2.29 0.67
CA ALA A 64 4.04 -1.12 1.33
C ALA A 64 2.93 -0.48 0.49
N VAL A 65 2.07 -1.29 -0.13
CA VAL A 65 1.05 -0.83 -1.10
C VAL A 65 -0.34 -0.87 -0.47
N ILE A 66 -1.11 0.22 -0.60
CA ILE A 66 -2.50 0.33 -0.16
C ILE A 66 -3.37 0.75 -1.34
N GLY A 67 -4.60 0.22 -1.44
CA GLY A 67 -5.60 0.56 -2.46
C GLY A 67 -6.66 1.55 -1.98
N ASP A 68 -7.22 2.36 -2.88
CA ASP A 68 -8.32 3.30 -2.58
C ASP A 68 -9.64 2.63 -2.13
N ALA A 69 -9.80 1.32 -2.33
CA ALA A 69 -10.93 0.52 -1.84
C ALA A 69 -10.90 0.35 -0.32
N ALA A 70 -9.73 0.53 0.32
CA ALA A 70 -9.56 0.60 1.77
C ALA A 70 -10.21 1.86 2.39
N GLY A 71 -10.70 2.79 1.57
CA GLY A 71 -11.30 4.04 2.03
C GLY A 71 -10.29 5.16 2.31
N PHE A 72 -9.03 4.99 1.94
CA PHE A 72 -7.99 6.01 2.10
C PHE A 72 -7.70 6.73 0.77
N GLY A 73 -7.46 8.05 0.87
CA GLY A 73 -6.96 8.81 -0.25
C GLY A 73 -5.48 8.53 -0.50
N MET A 74 -5.09 8.32 -1.77
CA MET A 74 -3.69 8.19 -2.18
C MET A 74 -3.03 9.57 -2.36
N SER A 75 -3.19 10.48 -1.39
CA SER A 75 -2.58 11.80 -1.46
C SER A 75 -1.09 11.75 -1.10
N PRO A 76 -0.25 12.64 -1.65
CA PRO A 76 1.17 12.71 -1.27
C PRO A 76 1.38 12.91 0.23
N VAL A 77 0.53 13.73 0.86
CA VAL A 77 0.57 13.97 2.32
C VAL A 77 0.28 12.69 3.09
N PHE A 78 -0.72 11.91 2.67
CA PHE A 78 -1.04 10.63 3.32
C PHE A 78 0.10 9.62 3.21
N LEU A 79 0.69 9.47 2.02
CA LEU A 79 1.81 8.55 1.82
C LEU A 79 3.05 8.97 2.60
N ARG A 80 3.32 10.28 2.71
CA ARG A 80 4.43 10.82 3.52
C ARG A 80 4.24 10.51 5.01
N GLU A 81 3.05 10.74 5.56
CA GLU A 81 2.77 10.45 6.98
C GLU A 81 2.91 8.96 7.30
N MET A 82 2.48 8.09 6.37
CA MET A 82 2.71 6.65 6.47
C MET A 82 4.21 6.31 6.39
N LYS A 83 4.95 6.92 5.46
CA LYS A 83 6.40 6.73 5.34
C LYS A 83 7.14 7.08 6.62
N ASP A 84 6.90 8.28 7.13
CA ASP A 84 7.58 8.78 8.33
C ASP A 84 7.30 7.89 9.54
N ARG A 85 6.12 7.26 9.60
CA ARG A 85 5.73 6.36 10.68
C ARG A 85 6.37 4.96 10.61
N TRP A 86 6.44 4.33 9.44
CA TRP A 86 6.94 2.94 9.29
C TRP A 86 8.39 2.83 8.82
N PHE A 87 8.88 3.83 8.09
CA PHE A 87 10.21 3.82 7.49
C PHE A 87 11.11 4.96 7.97
N GLY A 88 10.56 5.91 8.73
CA GLY A 88 11.28 7.09 9.20
C GLY A 88 11.48 8.15 8.11
N SER A 89 11.90 9.34 8.52
CA SER A 89 12.04 10.54 7.67
C SER A 89 13.28 10.56 6.77
N GLY A 90 13.95 9.43 6.54
CA GLY A 90 15.36 9.39 6.12
C GLY A 90 15.73 8.64 4.84
N GLN A 91 14.79 8.33 3.94
CA GLN A 91 15.13 7.63 2.69
C GLN A 91 14.57 8.36 1.47
N ALA A 92 15.44 9.16 0.85
CA ALA A 92 15.34 9.73 -0.49
C ALA A 92 16.37 9.02 -1.37
#